data_AF-A0A800C866-F1
#
_entry.id   AF-A0A800C866-F1
#
_cell.length_a   1.000
_cell.length_b   1.000
_cell.length_c   1.000
_cell.angle_alpha   90.00
_cell.angle_beta   90.00
_cell.angle_gamma   90.00
#
_symmetry.space_group_name_H-M   'P 1'
#
loop_
_entity.id
_entity.type
_entity.pdbx_description
1 polymer ?
#
loop_
_entity_poly.entity_id
_entity_poly.type
_entity_poly.pdbx_seq_one_letter_code
_entity_poly.pdbx_strand_id
1 'polypeptide(L)'
;MTFRALIIGTLLSALTVYIVSYAELLTQVIMIGFLQLPPVVVALMFGLVLINKLLERVNKRYVLGPAEITVAFSMMLVASVVSSRGLWSGYRQY
;
A
#
# COMPACT_ATOMS: atom_id res chain seq x y z
N MET A 1 -13.49 1.72 14.69
CA MET A 1 -12.99 0.68 13.77
C MET A 1 -14.13 0.30 12.86
N THR A 2 -14.15 0.79 11.64
CA THR A 2 -15.28 0.61 10.71
C THR A 2 -14.93 -0.43 9.65
N PHE A 3 -15.85 -1.37 9.40
CA PHE A 3 -15.68 -2.48 8.45
C PHE A 3 -15.26 -2.03 7.04
N ARG A 4 -15.66 -0.81 6.66
CA ARG A 4 -15.28 -0.13 5.41
C ARG A 4 -13.78 0.09 5.26
N ALA A 5 -13.12 0.57 6.32
CA ALA A 5 -11.67 0.80 6.33
C ALA A 5 -10.91 -0.51 6.12
N LEU A 6 -11.45 -1.62 6.64
CA LEU A 6 -10.87 -2.95 6.55
C LEU A 6 -10.95 -3.48 5.11
N ILE A 7 -12.09 -3.30 4.43
CA ILE A 7 -12.26 -3.64 3.01
C ILE A 7 -11.30 -2.82 2.14
N ILE A 8 -11.27 -1.50 2.34
CA ILE A 8 -10.42 -0.59 1.55
C ILE A 8 -8.94 -0.88 1.80
N GLY A 9 -8.55 -1.07 3.06
CA GLY A 9 -7.20 -1.46 3.43
C GLY A 9 -6.80 -2.79 2.80
N THR A 10 -7.69 -3.79 2.79
CA THR A 10 -7.42 -5.09 2.16
C THR A 10 -7.20 -4.97 0.66
N LEU A 11 -8.07 -4.24 -0.05
CA LEU A 11 -7.95 -4.01 -1.49
C LEU A 11 -6.63 -3.28 -1.84
N LEU A 12 -6.32 -2.22 -1.09
CA LEU A 12 -5.07 -1.49 -1.29
C LEU A 12 -3.84 -2.32 -0.94
N SER A 13 -3.94 -3.20 0.05
CA SER A 13 -2.85 -4.12 0.41
C SER A 13 -2.59 -5.12 -0.72
N ALA A 14 -3.63 -5.73 -1.27
CA ALA A 14 -3.50 -6.64 -2.42
C ALA A 14 -2.87 -5.94 -3.63
N LEU A 15 -3.30 -4.72 -3.91
CA LEU A 15 -2.72 -3.89 -4.97
C LEU A 15 -1.25 -3.55 -4.68
N THR A 16 -0.92 -3.22 -3.43
CA THR A 16 0.46 -2.94 -3.00
C THR A 16 1.36 -4.14 -3.23
N VAL A 17 0.92 -5.35 -2.82
CA VAL A 17 1.67 -6.60 -3.06
C VAL A 17 1.92 -6.80 -4.54
N TYR A 18 0.87 -6.66 -5.37
CA TYR A 18 0.99 -6.83 -6.82
C TYR A 18 2.00 -5.86 -7.44
N ILE A 19 1.91 -4.56 -7.11
CA ILE A 19 2.81 -3.54 -7.65
C ILE A 19 4.25 -3.77 -7.18
N VAL A 20 4.45 -4.08 -5.90
CA VAL A 20 5.79 -4.30 -5.34
C VAL A 20 6.43 -5.52 -5.97
N SER A 21 5.73 -6.66 -6.04
CA SER A 21 6.27 -7.87 -6.67
C SER A 21 6.54 -7.68 -8.16
N TYR A 22 5.67 -6.97 -8.88
CA TYR A 22 5.90 -6.65 -10.29
C TYR A 22 7.11 -5.72 -10.48
N ALA A 23 7.22 -4.67 -9.67
CA ALA A 23 8.31 -3.71 -9.74
C ALA A 23 9.66 -4.38 -9.43
N GLU A 24 9.74 -5.24 -8.43
CA GLU A 24 10.96 -5.98 -8.09
C GLU A 24 11.39 -6.95 -9.20
N LEU A 25 10.43 -7.65 -9.81
CA LEU A 25 10.71 -8.55 -10.93
C LEU A 25 11.16 -7.81 -12.19
N LEU A 26 10.62 -6.61 -12.45
CA LEU A 26 10.93 -5.85 -13.66
C LEU A 26 12.19 -4.98 -13.51
N THR A 27 12.41 -4.38 -12.33
CA THR A 27 13.51 -3.42 -12.14
C THR A 27 14.74 -4.03 -11.48
N GLN A 28 14.65 -5.16 -10.75
CA GLN A 28 15.75 -5.93 -10.11
C GLN A 28 16.75 -5.12 -9.23
N VAL A 29 16.59 -3.80 -9.11
CA VAL A 29 17.56 -2.87 -8.50
C VAL A 29 16.97 -2.18 -7.26
N ILE A 30 15.64 -2.11 -7.15
CA ILE A 30 14.97 -1.41 -6.05
C ILE A 30 14.60 -2.42 -4.97
N MET A 31 15.33 -2.42 -3.86
CA MET A 31 14.98 -3.19 -2.67
C MET A 31 13.91 -2.42 -1.90
N ILE A 32 12.66 -2.56 -2.33
CA ILE A 32 11.53 -1.78 -1.80
C ILE A 32 11.37 -2.01 -0.29
N GLY A 33 11.71 -3.20 0.21
CA GLY A 33 11.68 -3.57 1.62
C GLY A 33 12.75 -2.91 2.52
N PHE A 34 13.68 -2.13 1.96
CA PHE A 34 14.68 -1.36 2.73
C PHE A 34 14.35 0.14 2.84
N LEU A 35 13.44 0.67 2.02
CA LEU A 35 12.98 2.03 2.18
C LEU A 35 11.98 2.11 3.34
N GLN A 36 12.26 2.98 4.31
CA GLN A 36 11.31 3.29 5.39
C GLN A 36 9.99 3.86 4.85
N LEU A 37 10.03 4.54 3.69
CA LEU A 37 8.85 4.92 2.92
C LEU A 37 8.94 4.31 1.51
N PRO A 38 8.32 3.14 1.30
CA PRO A 38 8.17 2.56 -0.03
C PRO A 38 7.46 3.57 -0.95
N PRO A 39 8.03 3.94 -2.12
CA PRO A 39 7.45 4.94 -3.02
C PRO A 39 6.02 4.61 -3.47
N VAL A 40 5.74 3.30 -3.63
CA VAL A 40 4.40 2.78 -3.97
C VAL A 40 3.38 3.11 -2.89
N VAL A 41 3.74 2.90 -1.62
CA VAL A 41 2.81 3.15 -0.49
C VAL A 41 2.50 4.65 -0.39
N VAL A 42 3.49 5.51 -0.64
CA VAL A 42 3.29 6.97 -0.72
C VAL A 42 2.33 7.34 -1.84
N ALA A 43 2.55 6.80 -3.05
CA ALA A 43 1.70 7.08 -4.21
C ALA A 43 0.25 6.62 -3.98
N LEU A 44 0.06 5.41 -3.43
CA LEU A 44 -1.26 4.86 -3.12
C LEU A 44 -1.96 5.65 -2.00
N MET A 45 -1.22 6.07 -0.97
CA MET A 45 -1.75 6.91 0.10
C MET A 45 -2.17 8.28 -0.42
N PHE A 46 -1.38 8.89 -1.31
CA PHE A 46 -1.76 10.15 -1.96
C PHE A 46 -3.04 10.00 -2.78
N GLY A 47 -3.14 8.92 -3.57
CA GLY A 47 -4.36 8.58 -4.31
C GLY A 47 -5.58 8.40 -3.41
N LEU A 48 -5.44 7.66 -2.30
CA LEU A 48 -6.51 7.48 -1.30
C LEU A 48 -7.00 8.82 -0.74
N VAL A 49 -6.08 9.72 -0.35
CA VAL A 49 -6.45 11.04 0.18
C VAL A 49 -7.16 11.88 -0.88
N LEU A 50 -6.70 11.84 -2.13
CA LEU A 50 -7.32 12.57 -3.23
C LEU A 50 -8.74 12.08 -3.51
N ILE A 51 -8.91 10.75 -3.54
CA ILE A 51 -10.21 10.09 -3.68
C ILE A 51 -11.11 10.47 -2.51
N ASN A 52 -10.61 10.44 -1.27
CA ASN A 52 -11.38 10.81 -0.09
C ASN A 52 -11.88 12.26 -0.15
N LYS A 53 -11.01 13.18 -0.59
CA LYS A 53 -11.36 14.60 -0.78
C LYS A 53 -12.38 14.82 -1.91
N LEU A 54 -12.32 13.99 -2.96
CA LEU A 54 -13.32 14.03 -4.04
C LEU A 54 -14.67 13.47 -3.56
N LEU A 55 -14.64 12.39 -2.78
CA LEU A 55 -15.81 11.81 -2.11
C LEU A 55 -16.47 12.79 -1.15
N GLU A 56 -15.70 13.64 -0.47
CA GLU A 56 -16.24 14.71 0.37
C GLU A 56 -17.14 15.68 -0.41
N ARG A 57 -16.80 15.96 -1.68
CA ARG A 57 -17.60 16.82 -2.55
C ARG A 57 -18.87 16.15 -3.08
N VAL A 58 -18.85 14.83 -3.27
CA VAL A 58 -19.98 14.10 -3.86
C VAL A 58 -20.94 13.60 -2.79
N ASN A 59 -20.43 13.00 -1.71
CA ASN A 59 -21.26 12.41 -0.67
C ASN A 59 -20.50 12.27 0.68
N LYS A 60 -20.81 13.16 1.62
CA LYS A 60 -20.22 13.19 2.97
C LYS A 60 -20.36 11.88 3.76
N ARG A 61 -21.33 11.02 3.43
CA ARG A 61 -21.56 9.73 4.11
C ARG A 61 -20.46 8.69 3.82
N TYR A 62 -19.65 8.89 2.80
CA TYR A 62 -18.59 7.95 2.39
C TYR A 62 -17.17 8.48 2.67
N VAL A 63 -17.04 9.64 3.30
CA VAL A 63 -15.75 10.21 3.68
C VAL A 63 -15.11 9.33 4.75
N LEU A 64 -13.88 8.91 4.48
CA LEU A 64 -13.04 8.18 5.42
C LEU A 64 -12.51 9.13 6.48
N GLY A 65 -12.64 8.71 7.73
CA GLY A 65 -12.04 9.40 8.86
C GLY A 65 -10.52 9.25 8.89
N PRO A 66 -9.80 10.14 9.61
CA PRO A 66 -8.35 10.05 9.75
C PRO A 66 -7.88 8.69 10.29
N ALA A 67 -8.62 8.11 11.24
CA ALA A 67 -8.30 6.79 11.78
C ALA A 67 -8.39 5.67 10.74
N GLU A 68 -9.33 5.74 9.80
CA GLU A 68 -9.50 4.74 8.75
C GLU A 68 -8.37 4.80 7.72
N ILE A 69 -7.94 6.02 7.39
CA ILE A 69 -6.78 6.27 6.52
C ILE A 69 -5.52 5.70 7.17
N THR A 70 -5.30 5.95 8.46
CA THR A 70 -4.15 5.42 9.18
C THR A 70 -4.14 3.90 9.20
N VAL A 71 -5.29 3.24 9.39
CA VAL A 71 -5.40 1.78 9.33
C VAL A 71 -5.03 1.25 7.94
N ALA A 72 -5.59 1.84 6.88
CA ALA A 72 -5.26 1.45 5.51
C ALA A 72 -3.77 1.64 5.19
N PHE A 73 -3.17 2.75 5.65
CA PHE A 73 -1.75 3.01 5.50
C PHE A 73 -0.88 1.97 6.21
N SER A 74 -1.20 1.63 7.46
CA SER A 74 -0.48 0.58 8.19
C SER A 74 -0.58 -0.78 7.50
N MET A 75 -1.76 -1.14 6.97
CA MET A 75 -1.93 -2.38 6.22
C MET A 75 -1.07 -2.41 4.94
N MET A 76 -1.04 -1.31 4.18
CA MET A 76 -0.20 -1.20 2.98
C MET A 76 1.30 -1.28 3.31
N LEU A 77 1.75 -0.61 4.38
CA LEU A 77 3.15 -0.67 4.82
C LEU A 77 3.55 -2.10 5.15
N VAL A 78 2.78 -2.80 5.98
CA VAL A 78 3.06 -4.19 6.34
C VAL A 78 3.06 -5.09 5.10
N ALA A 79 2.07 -4.93 4.21
CA ALA A 79 1.98 -5.68 2.97
C ALA A 79 3.22 -5.50 2.08
N SER A 80 3.72 -4.27 1.93
CA SER A 80 4.90 -3.97 1.11
C SER A 80 6.18 -4.61 1.64
N VAL A 81 6.36 -4.62 2.97
CA VAL A 81 7.53 -5.23 3.61
C VAL A 81 7.49 -6.75 3.49
N VAL A 82 6.29 -7.35 3.66
CA VAL A 82 6.09 -8.80 3.53
C VAL A 82 6.34 -9.24 2.09
N SER A 83 5.83 -8.52 1.09
CA SER A 83 6.00 -8.91 -0.31
C SER A 83 7.45 -8.80 -0.78
N SER A 84 8.20 -7.79 -0.33
CA SER A 84 9.59 -7.57 -0.76
C SER A 84 10.58 -8.60 -0.18
N ARG A 85 10.32 -9.11 1.03
CA ARG A 85 11.23 -10.06 1.71
C ARG A 85 11.10 -11.51 1.22
N GLY A 86 10.03 -11.86 0.51
CA GLY A 86 9.80 -13.21 0.01
C GLY A 86 10.78 -13.66 -1.09
N LEU A 87 11.37 -12.71 -1.83
CA LEU A 87 12.25 -13.01 -2.97
C LEU A 87 13.73 -13.17 -2.61
N TRP A 88 14.13 -12.84 -1.37
CA TRP A 88 15.54 -12.79 -0.99
C TRP A 88 16.21 -14.18 -0.87
N SER A 89 15.45 -15.28 -0.86
CA SER A 89 16.04 -16.62 -0.74
C SER A 89 16.72 -17.14 -2.03
N GLY A 90 16.67 -16.41 -3.15
CA GLY A 90 17.04 -16.93 -4.47
C GLY A 90 18.42 -16.54 -5.04
N TYR A 91 19.09 -15.51 -4.52
CA TYR A 91 20.32 -14.98 -5.15
C TYR A 91 21.56 -15.08 -4.26
N ARG A 92 21.79 -16.26 -3.68
CA ARG A 92 23.11 -16.64 -3.18
C ARG A 92 23.74 -17.70 -4.08
N GLN A 93 23.92 -17.33 -5.35
CA GLN A 93 24.92 -17.94 -6.22
C GLN A 93 25.61 -16.78 -6.93
N TYR A 94 26.72 -16.33 -6.34
CA TYR A 94 28.00 -15.88 -6.92
C TYR A 94 28.80 -15.27 -5.77
#